data_AF-A0A9X8ZZG8-F1
#
_entry.id   AF-A0A9X8ZZG8-F1
#
_cell.length_a   1.000
_cell.length_b   1.000
_cell.length_c   1.000
_cell.angle_alpha   90.00
_cell.angle_beta   90.00
_cell.angle_gamma   90.00
#
_symmetry.space_group_name_H-M   'P 1'
#
loop_
_entity.id
_entity.type
_entity.pdbx_description
1 polymer ?
#
loop_
_entity_poly.entity_id
_entity_poly.type
_entity_poly.pdbx_seq_one_letter_code
_entity_poly.pdbx_strand_id
1 'polypeptide(L)'
;NKENTIMTTFERENLSFSVIKGQDRNAYLADYIRQNQKESGIIYAATRKVVDQLYEDLMKAGVSVSKYHAGMSDIDRNEQQELF
;
A
#
# COMPACT_ATOMS: atom_id res chain seq x y z
N ASN A 1 17.93 -27.65 -22.04
CA ASN A 1 17.38 -26.29 -22.23
C ASN A 1 17.65 -25.35 -21.03
N LYS A 2 18.88 -25.33 -20.50
CA LYS A 2 19.34 -24.35 -19.49
C LYS A 2 20.25 -23.25 -20.09
N GLU A 3 20.62 -23.40 -21.36
CA GLU A 3 21.61 -22.54 -22.02
C GLU A 3 21.06 -21.16 -22.43
N ASN A 4 19.74 -20.95 -22.38
CA ASN A 4 19.07 -19.69 -22.73
C ASN A 4 18.34 -19.06 -21.53
N THR A 5 18.87 -19.20 -20.31
CA THR A 5 18.27 -18.60 -19.11
C THR A 5 19.29 -17.70 -18.42
N ILE A 6 18.97 -16.41 -18.33
CA ILE A 6 19.72 -15.43 -17.53
C ILE A 6 18.90 -15.16 -16.27
N MET A 7 19.51 -15.41 -15.10
CA MET A 7 18.95 -15.07 -13.80
C MET A 7 19.78 -13.91 -13.23
N THR A 8 19.16 -12.75 -13.08
CA THR A 8 19.75 -11.60 -12.38
C THR A 8 19.48 -11.70 -10.88
N THR A 9 20.05 -10.79 -10.10
CA THR A 9 19.76 -10.70 -8.66
C THR A 9 18.32 -10.22 -8.41
N PHE A 10 17.70 -10.77 -7.37
CA PHE A 10 16.42 -10.32 -6.82
C PHE A 10 16.60 -9.28 -5.70
N GLU A 11 17.83 -9.08 -5.23
CA GLU A 11 18.13 -8.22 -4.11
C GLU A 11 17.96 -6.75 -4.46
N ARG A 12 17.44 -6.01 -3.48
CA ARG A 12 17.25 -4.56 -3.54
C ARG A 12 17.78 -4.00 -2.24
N GLU A 13 19.06 -3.62 -2.22
CA GLU A 13 19.74 -3.11 -1.02
C GLU A 13 19.05 -1.87 -0.41
N ASN A 14 18.28 -1.15 -1.23
CA ASN A 14 17.50 0.01 -0.83
C ASN A 14 16.14 -0.33 -0.17
N LEU A 15 15.81 -1.62 0.02
CA LEU A 15 14.56 -2.07 0.63
C LEU A 15 14.82 -2.75 1.98
N SER A 16 14.06 -2.34 2.99
CA SER A 16 14.00 -3.04 4.27
C SER A 16 12.72 -3.86 4.37
N PHE A 17 12.82 -5.06 4.96
CA PHE A 17 11.68 -5.95 5.17
C PHE A 17 11.48 -6.17 6.66
N SER A 18 10.27 -5.90 7.15
CA SER A 18 9.91 -6.04 8.56
C SER A 18 8.60 -6.81 8.70
N VAL A 19 8.52 -7.70 9.69
CA VAL A 19 7.30 -8.45 10.03
C VAL A 19 6.91 -8.18 11.47
N ILE A 20 5.74 -7.59 11.66
CA ILE A 20 5.20 -7.25 12.97
C ILE A 20 4.07 -8.24 13.32
N LYS A 21 4.12 -8.82 14.52
CA LYS A 21 3.14 -9.81 15.01
C LYS A 21 2.57 -9.37 16.36
N GLY A 22 1.33 -9.77 16.66
CA GLY A 22 0.70 -9.55 17.96
C GLY A 22 0.32 -8.09 18.27
N GLN A 23 0.35 -7.21 17.28
CA GLN A 23 -0.05 -5.81 17.41
C GLN A 23 -1.50 -5.59 16.97
N ASP A 24 -2.16 -4.60 17.57
CA ASP A 24 -3.37 -4.02 16.98
C ASP A 24 -2.99 -3.36 15.65
N ARG A 25 -3.59 -3.83 14.56
CA ARG A 25 -3.23 -3.41 13.20
C ARG A 25 -3.58 -1.94 12.96
N ASN A 26 -4.68 -1.46 13.53
CA ASN A 26 -5.15 -0.09 13.31
C ASN A 26 -4.27 0.89 14.08
N ALA A 27 -3.94 0.57 15.34
CA ALA A 27 -3.02 1.39 16.14
C ALA A 27 -1.63 1.44 15.49
N TYR A 28 -1.10 0.29 15.07
CA TYR A 28 0.18 0.23 14.37
C TYR A 28 0.18 1.07 13.09
N LEU A 29 -0.86 0.93 12.26
CA LEU A 29 -0.96 1.67 11.00
C LEU A 29 -1.02 3.18 11.23
N ALA A 30 -1.81 3.64 12.21
CA ALA A 30 -1.90 5.05 12.55
C ALA A 30 -0.55 5.62 13.02
N ASP A 31 0.16 4.88 13.87
CA ASP A 31 1.50 5.25 14.33
C ASP A 31 2.52 5.28 13.19
N TYR A 32 2.46 4.28 12.29
CA TYR A 32 3.33 4.19 11.13
C TYR A 32 3.12 5.37 10.18
N ILE A 33 1.86 5.70 9.84
CA ILE A 33 1.54 6.83 8.96
C ILE A 33 2.01 8.15 9.61
N ARG A 34 1.78 8.33 10.91
CA ARG A 34 2.21 9.54 11.63
C ARG A 34 3.73 9.73 11.58
N GLN A 35 4.49 8.65 11.74
CA GLN A 35 5.96 8.70 11.68
C GLN A 35 6.47 9.00 10.26
N ASN A 36 5.72 8.60 9.23
CA ASN A 36 6.10 8.73 7.82
C ASN A 36 5.24 9.76 7.06
N GLN A 37 4.70 10.78 7.74
CA GLN A 37 3.72 11.73 7.17
C GLN A 37 4.21 12.54 5.95
N LYS A 38 5.51 12.51 5.65
CA LYS A 38 6.14 13.21 4.51
C LYS A 38 6.51 12.26 3.36
N GLU A 39 6.21 10.98 3.50
CA GLU A 39 6.56 9.94 2.54
C GLU A 39 5.32 9.42 1.83
N SER A 40 5.45 9.08 0.55
CA SER A 40 4.42 8.35 -0.18
C SER A 40 4.52 6.85 0.12
N GLY A 41 3.39 6.17 0.23
CA GLY A 41 3.35 4.75 0.55
C GLY A 41 2.10 4.04 0.02
N ILE A 42 2.18 2.70 -0.07
CA ILE A 42 1.08 1.84 -0.53
C ILE A 42 0.69 0.88 0.59
N ILE A 43 -0.61 0.82 0.89
CA ILE A 43 -1.17 -0.14 1.86
C ILE A 43 -1.91 -1.22 1.09
N TYR A 44 -1.40 -2.45 1.13
CA TYR A 44 -2.09 -3.61 0.55
C TYR A 44 -3.04 -4.24 1.56
N ALA A 45 -4.28 -4.49 1.12
CA ALA A 45 -5.30 -5.19 1.90
C ALA A 45 -5.91 -6.35 1.11
N ALA A 46 -6.38 -7.37 1.82
CA ALA A 46 -6.79 -8.64 1.22
C ALA A 46 -8.12 -8.57 0.44
N THR A 47 -9.00 -7.62 0.75
CA THR A 47 -10.33 -7.53 0.11
C THR A 47 -10.71 -6.08 -0.19
N ARG A 48 -11.58 -5.89 -1.20
CA ARG A 48 -12.13 -4.57 -1.57
C ARG A 48 -12.79 -3.88 -0.38
N LYS A 49 -13.56 -4.64 0.41
CA LYS A 49 -14.21 -4.13 1.63
C LYS A 49 -13.21 -3.54 2.63
N VAL A 50 -12.05 -4.17 2.81
CA VAL A 50 -11.02 -3.65 3.72
C VAL A 50 -10.34 -2.41 3.13
N VAL A 51 -10.12 -2.38 1.82
CA VAL A 51 -9.63 -1.17 1.14
C VAL A 51 -10.59 0.01 1.34
N ASP A 52 -11.88 -0.18 1.10
CA ASP A 52 -12.90 0.85 1.31
C ASP A 52 -12.95 1.33 2.76
N GLN A 53 -12.91 0.40 3.72
CA GLN A 53 -12.91 0.73 5.15
C GLN A 53 -11.68 1.55 5.55
N LEU A 54 -10.48 1.13 5.14
CA LEU A 54 -9.24 1.85 5.44
C LEU A 54 -9.22 3.24 4.82
N TYR A 55 -9.70 3.38 3.58
CA TYR A 55 -9.84 4.68 2.91
C TYR A 55 -10.71 5.64 3.74
N GLU A 56 -11.91 5.20 4.15
CA GLU A 56 -12.81 6.02 4.95
C GLU A 56 -12.21 6.42 6.30
N ASP A 57 -11.55 5.50 6.99
CA ASP A 57 -10.96 5.75 8.31
C ASP A 57 -9.78 6.73 8.22
N LEU A 58 -8.91 6.56 7.22
CA LEU A 58 -7.74 7.42 7.01
C LEU A 58 -8.14 8.81 6.50
N MET A 59 -9.10 8.88 5.59
CA MET A 59 -9.65 10.16 5.12
C MET A 59 -10.26 10.96 6.27
N LYS A 60 -11.04 10.31 7.16
CA LYS A 60 -11.61 10.96 8.36
C LYS A 60 -10.54 11.39 9.37
N ALA A 61 -9.40 10.70 9.40
CA ALA A 61 -8.24 11.08 10.19
C ALA A 61 -7.41 12.22 9.56
N GLY A 62 -7.81 12.74 8.39
CA GLY A 62 -7.13 13.84 7.70
C GLY A 62 -5.87 13.43 6.95
N VAL A 63 -5.68 12.12 6.69
CA VAL A 63 -4.56 11.63 5.89
C VAL A 63 -4.87 11.85 4.41
N SER A 64 -3.89 12.36 3.65
CA SER A 64 -3.98 12.37 2.18
C SER A 64 -3.93 10.92 1.69
N VAL A 65 -5.08 10.41 1.25
CA VAL A 65 -5.25 8.99 0.91
C VAL A 65 -6.19 8.85 -0.28
N SER A 66 -5.88 7.89 -1.15
CA SER A 66 -6.75 7.40 -2.21
C SER A 66 -6.99 5.89 -2.05
N LYS A 67 -7.92 5.34 -2.82
CA LYS A 67 -8.16 3.90 -2.88
C LYS A 67 -8.05 3.38 -4.30
N TYR A 68 -7.69 2.10 -4.43
CA TYR A 68 -7.60 1.45 -5.73
C TYR A 68 -7.99 -0.03 -5.61
N HIS A 69 -8.99 -0.46 -6.39
CA HIS A 69 -9.29 -1.87 -6.60
C HIS A 69 -10.13 -2.08 -7.86
N ALA A 70 -10.15 -3.31 -8.39
CA ALA A 70 -10.88 -3.70 -9.60
C ALA A 70 -12.43 -3.68 -9.49
N GLY A 71 -12.97 -3.02 -8.46
CA GLY A 71 -14.41 -2.76 -8.31
C GLY A 71 -14.76 -1.29 -8.56
N MET A 72 -13.76 -0.43 -8.69
CA MET A 72 -13.92 0.97 -9.10
C MET A 72 -14.10 1.06 -10.61
N SER A 73 -14.60 2.21 -11.08
CA SER A 73 -14.64 2.47 -12.52
C SER A 73 -13.22 2.64 -13.08
N ASP A 74 -13.05 2.41 -14.39
CA ASP A 74 -11.75 2.62 -15.03
C ASP A 74 -11.32 4.09 -15.00
N ILE A 75 -12.28 5.02 -15.04
CA ILE A 75 -12.01 6.45 -14.90
C ILE A 75 -11.42 6.73 -13.51
N ASP A 76 -12.09 6.28 -12.45
CA ASP A 76 -11.61 6.50 -11.07
C ASP A 76 -10.24 5.84 -10.87
N ARG A 77 -10.03 4.64 -11.39
CA ARG A 77 -8.74 3.94 -11.29
C ARG A 77 -7.62 4.74 -11.96
N ASN A 78 -7.86 5.27 -13.15
CA ASN A 78 -6.88 6.07 -13.87
C ASN A 78 -6.59 7.38 -13.12
N GLU A 79 -7.61 8.09 -12.65
CA GLU A 79 -7.43 9.31 -11.86
C GLU A 79 -6.62 9.06 -10.58
N GLN A 80 -6.97 8.02 -9.81
CA GLN A 80 -6.25 7.70 -8.57
C GLN A 80 -4.81 7.24 -8.81
N GLN A 81 -4.51 6.67 -9.98
CA GLN A 81 -3.16 6.28 -10.37
C GLN A 81 -2.30 7.48 -10.75
N GLU A 82 -2.84 8.48 -11.45
CA GLU A 82 -2.11 9.70 -11.83
C GLU A 82 -1.90 10.65 -10.65
N LEU A 83 -2.78 10.59 -9.64
CA LEU A 83 -2.66 11.38 -8.41
C LEU A 83 -1.54 10.90 -7.47
N PHE A 84 -1.08 9.67 -7.61
CA PHE A 84 -0.08 9.05 -6.72
C PHE A 84 1.34 9.17 -7.28
#